data_AF-Q0TYZ9-F1
#
_entry.id   AF-Q0TYZ9-F1
#
_cell.length_a   1.000
_cell.length_b   1.000
_cell.length_c   1.000
_cell.angle_alpha   90.00
_cell.angle_beta   90.00
_cell.angle_gamma   90.00
#
_symmetry.space_group_name_H-M   'P 1'
#
loop_
_entity.id
_entity.type
_entity.pdbx_description
1 polymer ?
#
loop_
_entity_poly.entity_id
_entity_poly.type
_entity_poly.pdbx_seq_one_letter_code
_entity_poly.pdbx_strand_id
1 'polypeptide(L)'
;MEGKSQTELEKRLQDLLDRRRTTSTLRKLTLPLANQVDFSSNDFLSLATSAQFKKLFLEELASSKLPQGSGGSRLLDGNSTYAEVLERDIAQFHGAKAGLLFNSGFDANAGFFACVPQPGDVIVYDELVHASVHDGMRLSRAGKTIAFKHNSVPDLREVLQDLVDEDVLLRREKRRVIVAVESIYSMDGDLAPLKEIVNAVEELVGSERGYIVIDEAHSTGVLGHRGRGLQSYLGLTRYENTSSTMLVH
;
A
#
# COMPACT_ATOMS: atom_id res chain seq x y z
N MET A 1 -34.72 -17.93 -37.96
CA MET A 1 -33.59 -18.15 -37.03
C MET A 1 -33.98 -17.53 -35.71
N GLU A 2 -34.53 -18.35 -34.82
CA GLU A 2 -35.08 -17.93 -33.53
C GLU A 2 -33.97 -17.39 -32.63
N GLY A 3 -34.12 -16.15 -32.18
CA GLY A 3 -33.22 -15.51 -31.24
C GLY A 3 -33.27 -16.27 -29.92
N LYS A 4 -32.12 -16.78 -29.46
CA LYS A 4 -32.01 -17.35 -28.12
C LYS A 4 -32.45 -16.29 -27.11
N SER A 5 -33.48 -16.61 -26.33
CA SER A 5 -33.94 -15.80 -25.20
C SER A 5 -32.76 -15.54 -24.26
N GLN A 6 -32.55 -14.27 -23.92
CA GLN A 6 -31.48 -13.84 -23.01
C GLN A 6 -31.71 -14.47 -21.63
N THR A 7 -30.66 -15.09 -21.08
CA THR A 7 -30.68 -15.76 -19.77
C THR A 7 -30.91 -14.74 -18.65
N GLU A 8 -31.39 -15.21 -17.49
CA GLU A 8 -31.59 -14.35 -16.31
C GLU A 8 -30.30 -13.66 -15.84
N LEU A 9 -29.16 -14.37 -15.95
CA LEU A 9 -27.85 -13.80 -15.65
C LEU A 9 -27.50 -12.65 -16.61
N GLU A 10 -27.71 -12.84 -17.91
CA GLU A 10 -27.42 -11.82 -18.92
C GLU A 10 -28.30 -10.58 -18.73
N LYS A 11 -29.59 -10.74 -18.37
CA LYS A 11 -30.47 -9.61 -18.02
C LYS A 11 -29.94 -8.84 -16.82
N ARG A 12 -29.57 -9.56 -15.74
CA ARG A 12 -29.00 -8.93 -14.54
C ARG A 12 -27.70 -8.18 -14.84
N LEU A 13 -26.81 -8.75 -15.66
CA LEU A 13 -25.57 -8.08 -16.07
C LEU A 13 -25.87 -6.84 -16.91
N GLN A 14 -26.86 -6.91 -17.81
CA GLN A 14 -27.28 -5.78 -18.62
C GLN A 14 -27.84 -4.65 -17.75
N ASP A 15 -28.71 -4.96 -16.78
CA ASP A 15 -29.23 -3.99 -15.82
C ASP A 15 -28.12 -3.29 -15.02
N LEU A 16 -27.08 -4.03 -14.61
CA LEU A 16 -25.92 -3.45 -13.93
C LEU A 16 -25.12 -2.51 -14.84
N LEU A 17 -24.96 -2.86 -16.11
CA LEU A 17 -24.32 -1.99 -17.10
C LEU A 17 -25.15 -0.74 -17.38
N ASP A 18 -26.47 -0.87 -17.47
CA ASP A 18 -27.38 0.26 -17.71
C ASP A 18 -27.40 1.22 -16.51
N ARG A 19 -27.36 0.72 -15.28
CA ARG A 19 -27.16 1.55 -14.08
C ARG A 19 -25.83 2.31 -14.09
N ARG A 20 -24.76 1.70 -14.60
CA ARG A 20 -23.47 2.39 -14.77
C ARG A 20 -23.53 3.45 -15.88
N ARG A 21 -24.31 3.22 -16.94
CA ARG A 21 -24.55 4.24 -17.99
C ARG A 21 -25.32 5.43 -17.44
N THR A 22 -26.39 5.21 -16.68
CA THR A 22 -27.20 6.31 -16.12
C THR A 22 -26.42 7.16 -15.12
N THR A 23 -25.45 6.58 -14.41
CA THR A 23 -24.57 7.28 -13.47
C THR A 23 -23.27 7.79 -14.11
N SER A 24 -23.08 7.65 -15.43
CA SER A 24 -21.85 8.02 -16.14
C SER A 24 -20.57 7.36 -15.58
N THR A 25 -20.70 6.17 -14.99
CA THR A 25 -19.60 5.38 -14.42
C THR A 25 -19.19 4.19 -15.31
N LEU A 26 -19.83 4.03 -16.48
CA LEU A 26 -19.45 3.00 -17.44
C LEU A 26 -18.11 3.37 -18.10
N ARG A 27 -17.05 2.61 -17.79
CA ARG A 27 -15.73 2.76 -18.40
C ARG A 27 -15.58 1.84 -19.62
N LYS A 28 -14.78 2.27 -20.59
CA LYS A 28 -14.42 1.50 -21.79
C LYS A 28 -12.90 1.48 -21.92
N LEU A 29 -12.34 0.34 -22.31
CA LEU A 29 -10.94 0.23 -22.66
C LEU A 29 -10.68 0.99 -23.97
N THR A 30 -9.70 1.89 -23.95
CA THR A 30 -9.26 2.66 -25.12
C THR A 30 -7.79 2.39 -25.38
N LEU A 31 -7.41 2.39 -26.66
CA LEU A 31 -6.01 2.40 -27.04
C LEU A 31 -5.53 3.85 -27.10
N PRO A 32 -4.32 4.16 -26.59
CA PRO A 32 -3.75 5.48 -26.78
C PRO A 32 -3.54 5.73 -28.27
N LEU A 33 -3.87 6.94 -28.73
CA LEU A 33 -3.62 7.33 -30.12
C LEU A 33 -2.13 7.63 -30.30
N ALA A 34 -1.60 7.35 -31.50
CA ALA A 34 -0.24 7.74 -31.85
C ALA A 34 -0.07 9.27 -31.71
N ASN A 35 1.09 9.70 -31.19
CA ASN A 35 1.47 11.11 -30.98
C ASN A 35 0.67 11.90 -29.93
N GLN A 36 0.07 11.23 -28.95
CA GLN A 36 -0.49 11.91 -27.77
C GLN A 36 0.56 12.07 -26.68
N VAL A 37 0.44 13.18 -25.93
CA VAL A 37 1.17 13.38 -24.68
C VAL A 37 0.42 12.65 -23.57
N ASP A 38 1.12 11.81 -22.83
CA ASP A 38 0.57 11.05 -21.71
C ASP A 38 0.66 11.85 -20.41
N PHE A 39 -0.49 12.13 -19.80
CA PHE A 39 -0.62 12.78 -18.49
C PHE A 39 -1.27 11.85 -17.46
N SER A 40 -1.30 10.54 -17.72
CA SER A 40 -2.07 9.55 -16.95
C SER A 40 -1.26 8.37 -16.43
N SER A 41 -0.06 8.13 -16.96
CA SER A 41 0.80 7.04 -16.46
C SER A 41 1.49 7.40 -15.15
N ASN A 42 1.74 6.35 -14.38
CA ASN A 42 2.53 6.40 -13.14
C ASN A 42 4.03 6.11 -13.39
N ASP A 43 4.51 6.19 -14.64
CA ASP A 43 5.93 6.00 -14.97
C ASP A 43 6.74 7.29 -14.72
N PHE A 44 6.76 7.72 -13.45
CA PHE A 44 7.32 9.02 -13.02
C PHE A 44 8.78 9.22 -13.43
N LEU A 45 9.55 8.14 -13.55
CA LEU A 45 10.95 8.15 -13.94
C LEU A 45 11.19 7.79 -15.41
N SER A 46 10.12 7.58 -16.17
CA SER A 46 10.18 7.17 -17.59
C SER A 46 11.02 5.91 -17.83
N LEU A 47 11.02 4.97 -16.87
CA LEU A 47 11.83 3.76 -16.94
C LEU A 47 11.27 2.75 -17.95
N ALA A 48 9.96 2.77 -18.19
CA ALA A 48 9.32 1.85 -19.15
C ALA A 48 9.79 2.09 -20.59
N THR A 49 10.21 3.32 -20.91
CA THR A 49 10.72 3.69 -22.24
C THR A 49 12.25 3.86 -22.29
N SER A 50 12.95 3.67 -21.15
CA SER A 50 14.39 3.81 -21.07
C SER A 50 15.12 2.70 -21.84
N ALA A 51 15.81 3.09 -22.92
CA ALA A 51 16.62 2.16 -23.73
C ALA A 51 17.77 1.53 -22.91
N GLN A 52 18.35 2.30 -21.97
CA GLN A 52 19.40 1.81 -21.09
C GLN A 52 18.88 0.74 -20.13
N PHE A 53 17.73 1.01 -19.48
CA PHE A 53 17.12 0.04 -18.56
C PHE A 53 16.71 -1.24 -19.28
N LYS A 54 16.09 -1.11 -20.46
CA LYS A 54 15.76 -2.25 -21.32
C LYS A 54 16.99 -3.11 -21.65
N LYS A 55 18.13 -2.48 -22.00
CA LYS A 55 19.37 -3.18 -22.29
C LYS A 55 19.85 -4.00 -21.07
N LEU A 56 19.93 -3.36 -19.90
CA LEU A 56 20.36 -4.01 -18.66
C LEU A 56 19.46 -5.19 -18.29
N PHE A 57 18.14 -5.02 -18.40
CA PHE A 57 17.18 -6.09 -18.15
C PHE A 57 17.40 -7.31 -19.06
N LEU A 58 17.61 -7.08 -20.36
CA LEU A 58 17.83 -8.17 -21.32
C LEU A 58 19.17 -8.89 -21.09
N GLU A 59 20.21 -8.15 -20.69
CA GLU A 59 21.52 -8.73 -20.34
C GLU A 59 21.44 -9.59 -19.08
N GLU A 60 20.73 -9.14 -18.04
CA GLU A 60 20.49 -9.92 -16.81
C GLU A 60 19.69 -11.19 -17.12
N LEU A 61 18.60 -11.07 -17.90
CA LEU A 61 17.77 -12.21 -18.27
C LEU A 61 18.55 -13.24 -19.09
N ALA A 62 19.39 -12.81 -20.03
CA ALA A 62 20.18 -13.70 -20.87
C ALA A 62 21.33 -14.41 -20.12
N SER A 63 21.85 -13.78 -19.05
CA SER A 63 22.94 -14.34 -18.24
C SER A 63 22.44 -15.17 -17.05
N SER A 64 21.21 -14.95 -16.61
CA SER A 64 20.60 -15.67 -15.50
C SER A 64 20.42 -17.16 -15.80
N LYS A 65 20.75 -18.00 -14.81
CA LYS A 65 20.51 -19.45 -14.84
C LYS A 65 19.19 -19.83 -14.19
N LEU A 66 18.41 -18.85 -13.71
CA LEU A 66 17.16 -19.09 -13.02
C LEU A 66 16.07 -19.52 -14.02
N PRO A 67 15.17 -20.44 -13.61
CA PRO A 67 13.95 -20.67 -14.36
C PRO A 67 13.12 -19.39 -14.49
N GLN A 68 12.36 -19.26 -15.59
CA GLN A 68 11.52 -18.07 -15.84
C GLN A 68 10.36 -17.91 -14.84
N GLY A 69 9.95 -18.99 -14.19
CA GLY A 69 8.90 -18.99 -13.18
C GLY A 69 9.34 -19.77 -11.95
N SER A 70 8.77 -19.43 -10.80
CA SER A 70 9.11 -20.06 -9.52
C SER A 70 8.66 -21.53 -9.42
N GLY A 71 7.69 -21.97 -10.21
CA GLY A 71 7.14 -23.32 -10.16
C GLY A 71 6.24 -23.61 -8.95
N GLY A 72 6.17 -22.71 -7.97
CA GLY A 72 5.36 -22.87 -6.78
C GLY A 72 5.32 -21.61 -5.90
N SER A 73 4.70 -21.73 -4.74
CA SER A 73 4.71 -20.69 -3.71
C SER A 73 6.07 -20.62 -3.02
N ARG A 74 6.40 -19.46 -2.45
CA ARG A 74 7.69 -19.24 -1.78
C ARG A 74 7.90 -20.09 -0.52
N LEU A 75 6.84 -20.59 0.11
CA LEU A 75 6.98 -21.45 1.29
C LEU A 75 7.29 -22.91 0.92
N LEU A 76 7.02 -23.30 -0.32
CA LEU A 76 7.33 -24.63 -0.85
C LEU A 76 8.58 -24.50 -1.72
N ASP A 77 8.46 -24.78 -3.01
CA ASP A 77 9.62 -24.87 -3.92
C ASP A 77 9.84 -23.59 -4.75
N GLY A 78 9.09 -22.52 -4.48
CA GLY A 78 9.08 -21.30 -5.29
C GLY A 78 10.01 -20.17 -4.83
N ASN A 79 10.71 -20.31 -3.71
CA ASN A 79 11.66 -19.29 -3.26
C ASN A 79 13.01 -19.42 -3.99
N SER A 80 13.74 -18.33 -4.12
CA SER A 80 15.06 -18.34 -4.74
C SER A 80 16.01 -17.39 -4.04
N THR A 81 17.32 -17.66 -4.14
CA THR A 81 18.36 -16.75 -3.64
C THR A 81 18.27 -15.37 -4.29
N TYR A 82 17.80 -15.30 -5.54
CA TYR A 82 17.61 -14.03 -6.24
C TYR A 82 16.51 -13.18 -5.61
N ALA A 83 15.39 -13.80 -5.21
CA ALA A 83 14.34 -13.12 -4.48
C ALA A 83 14.83 -12.61 -3.11
N GLU A 84 15.55 -13.43 -2.34
CA GLU A 84 16.07 -13.03 -1.03
C GLU A 84 17.14 -11.92 -1.11
N VAL A 85 17.98 -11.93 -2.16
CA VAL A 85 18.94 -10.84 -2.41
C VAL A 85 18.19 -9.56 -2.76
N LEU A 86 17.20 -9.62 -3.66
CA LEU A 86 16.38 -8.47 -4.01
C LEU A 86 15.64 -7.89 -2.80
N GLU A 87 15.07 -8.74 -1.93
CA GLU A 87 14.44 -8.31 -0.67
C GLU A 87 15.40 -7.55 0.24
N ARG A 88 16.65 -8.01 0.34
CA ARG A 88 17.69 -7.37 1.12
C ARG A 88 18.13 -6.05 0.51
N ASP A 89 18.28 -5.99 -0.81
CA ASP A 89 18.67 -4.77 -1.52
C ASP A 89 17.59 -3.69 -1.40
N ILE A 90 16.30 -4.08 -1.52
CA ILE A 90 15.16 -3.18 -1.29
C ILE A 90 15.13 -2.70 0.16
N ALA A 91 15.27 -3.61 1.13
CA ALA A 91 15.31 -3.25 2.54
C ALA A 91 16.46 -2.27 2.83
N GLN A 92 17.66 -2.52 2.30
CA GLN A 92 18.82 -1.64 2.45
C GLN A 92 18.60 -0.29 1.76
N PHE A 93 17.93 -0.27 0.59
CA PHE A 93 17.61 0.96 -0.12
C PHE A 93 16.73 1.88 0.72
N HIS A 94 15.68 1.34 1.35
CA HIS A 94 14.77 2.11 2.22
C HIS A 94 15.28 2.28 3.66
N GLY A 95 16.34 1.57 4.07
CA GLY A 95 16.84 1.59 5.45
C GLY A 95 15.97 0.76 6.42
N ALA A 96 15.22 -0.21 5.90
CA ALA A 96 14.38 -1.12 6.68
C ALA A 96 15.18 -2.34 7.18
N LYS A 97 14.69 -2.98 8.26
CA LYS A 97 15.31 -4.18 8.84
C LYS A 97 15.14 -5.43 7.96
N ALA A 98 14.08 -5.50 7.17
CA ALA A 98 13.73 -6.61 6.29
C ALA A 98 12.84 -6.11 5.15
N GLY A 99 12.74 -6.91 4.08
CA GLY A 99 11.85 -6.69 2.95
C GLY A 99 11.16 -8.01 2.58
N LEU A 100 9.95 -7.93 2.02
CA LEU A 100 9.21 -9.09 1.54
C LEU A 100 8.55 -8.77 0.21
N LEU A 101 8.84 -9.57 -0.83
CA LEU A 101 8.30 -9.37 -2.17
C LEU A 101 6.87 -9.89 -2.29
N PHE A 102 6.04 -9.08 -2.94
CA PHE A 102 4.68 -9.39 -3.39
C PHE A 102 4.56 -9.15 -4.90
N ASN A 103 3.51 -9.68 -5.52
CA ASN A 103 3.28 -9.53 -6.97
C ASN A 103 2.75 -8.15 -7.36
N SER A 104 2.17 -7.42 -6.41
CA SER A 104 1.69 -6.05 -6.59
C SER A 104 1.60 -5.33 -5.25
N GLY A 105 1.60 -3.98 -5.27
CA GLY A 105 1.33 -3.17 -4.08
C GLY A 105 -0.07 -3.41 -3.51
N PHE A 106 -1.03 -3.81 -4.37
CA PHE A 106 -2.35 -4.25 -3.90
C PHE A 106 -2.23 -5.50 -3.02
N ASP A 107 -1.52 -6.54 -3.49
CA ASP A 107 -1.32 -7.78 -2.73
C ASP A 107 -0.53 -7.56 -1.44
N ALA A 108 0.46 -6.65 -1.47
CA ALA A 108 1.24 -6.28 -0.31
C ALA A 108 0.35 -5.65 0.79
N ASN A 109 -0.46 -4.65 0.44
CA ASN A 109 -1.40 -4.03 1.36
C ASN A 109 -2.46 -5.03 1.85
N ALA A 110 -3.14 -5.72 0.92
CA ALA A 110 -4.20 -6.65 1.27
C ALA A 110 -3.68 -7.78 2.18
N GLY A 111 -2.52 -8.36 1.85
CA GLY A 111 -1.86 -9.38 2.65
C GLY A 111 -1.41 -8.87 4.01
N PHE A 112 -0.84 -7.66 4.07
CA PHE A 112 -0.42 -7.04 5.32
C PHE A 112 -1.60 -6.88 6.29
N PHE A 113 -2.66 -6.17 5.87
CA PHE A 113 -3.78 -5.85 6.76
C PHE A 113 -4.64 -7.08 7.09
N ALA A 114 -4.64 -8.11 6.24
CA ALA A 114 -5.31 -9.37 6.53
C ALA A 114 -4.57 -10.23 7.57
N CYS A 115 -3.22 -10.17 7.61
CA CYS A 115 -2.41 -11.11 8.38
C CYS A 115 -1.69 -10.52 9.59
N VAL A 116 -1.22 -9.27 9.51
CA VAL A 116 -0.39 -8.66 10.56
C VAL A 116 -1.22 -8.19 11.76
N PRO A 117 -2.29 -7.38 11.59
CA PRO A 117 -3.16 -7.02 12.69
C PRO A 117 -3.83 -8.25 13.32
N GLN A 118 -3.78 -8.36 14.64
CA GLN A 118 -4.36 -9.47 15.41
C GLN A 118 -5.65 -9.05 16.14
N PRO A 119 -6.47 -10.00 16.65
CA PRO A 119 -7.69 -9.68 17.43
C PRO A 119 -7.49 -8.72 18.60
N GLY A 120 -6.26 -8.69 19.13
CA GLY A 120 -5.86 -7.77 20.19
C GLY A 120 -5.54 -6.35 19.73
N ASP A 121 -5.53 -6.05 18.43
CA ASP A 121 -5.05 -4.77 17.88
C ASP A 121 -6.19 -3.90 17.35
N VAL A 122 -5.89 -2.60 17.18
CA VAL A 122 -6.79 -1.62 16.54
C VAL A 122 -6.10 -1.03 15.33
N ILE A 123 -6.81 -0.95 14.21
CA ILE A 123 -6.36 -0.22 13.03
C ILE A 123 -7.04 1.14 13.02
N VAL A 124 -6.25 2.20 12.92
CA VAL A 124 -6.71 3.57 12.67
C VAL A 124 -6.23 3.94 11.27
N TYR A 125 -7.06 4.48 10.40
CA TYR A 125 -6.67 4.72 9.01
C TYR A 125 -7.23 6.03 8.47
N ASP A 126 -6.50 6.67 7.57
CA ASP A 126 -7.00 7.86 6.87
C ASP A 126 -8.18 7.47 5.96
N GLU A 127 -9.28 8.21 5.98
CA GLU A 127 -10.49 7.82 5.24
C GLU A 127 -10.30 7.69 3.72
N LEU A 128 -9.22 8.26 3.16
CA LEU A 128 -8.88 8.18 1.73
C LEU A 128 -7.71 7.24 1.42
N VAL A 129 -7.29 6.37 2.35
CA VAL A 129 -6.28 5.33 2.04
C VAL A 129 -6.71 4.44 0.87
N HIS A 130 -5.71 3.89 0.18
CA HIS A 130 -5.91 3.15 -1.04
C HIS A 130 -6.88 1.98 -0.87
N ALA A 131 -7.65 1.69 -1.93
CA ALA A 131 -8.65 0.63 -1.93
C ALA A 131 -8.10 -0.75 -1.48
N SER A 132 -6.82 -1.03 -1.75
CA SER A 132 -6.15 -2.25 -1.28
C SER A 132 -6.05 -2.36 0.24
N VAL A 133 -5.88 -1.23 0.93
CA VAL A 133 -5.86 -1.18 2.40
C VAL A 133 -7.25 -1.52 2.93
N HIS A 134 -8.30 -0.94 2.35
CA HIS A 134 -9.69 -1.29 2.69
C HIS A 134 -10.00 -2.78 2.47
N ASP A 135 -9.56 -3.35 1.36
CA ASP A 135 -9.77 -4.77 1.07
C ASP A 135 -9.02 -5.69 2.04
N GLY A 136 -7.79 -5.33 2.41
CA GLY A 136 -7.05 -6.02 3.47
C GLY A 136 -7.71 -5.92 4.84
N MET A 137 -8.22 -4.72 5.19
CA MET A 137 -8.95 -4.51 6.44
C MET A 137 -10.24 -5.33 6.54
N ARG A 138 -10.94 -5.56 5.43
CA ARG A 138 -12.14 -6.44 5.40
C ARG A 138 -11.82 -7.90 5.76
N LEU A 139 -10.59 -8.35 5.47
CA LEU A 139 -10.11 -9.68 5.83
C LEU A 139 -9.34 -9.71 7.16
N SER A 140 -9.17 -8.55 7.78
CA SER A 140 -8.34 -8.39 8.96
C SER A 140 -8.93 -9.11 10.16
N ARG A 141 -8.02 -9.51 11.05
CA ARG A 141 -8.37 -10.05 12.37
C ARG A 141 -8.38 -8.97 13.44
N ALA A 142 -8.07 -7.72 13.12
CA ALA A 142 -8.08 -6.62 14.08
C ALA A 142 -9.41 -6.56 14.85
N GLY A 143 -9.33 -6.24 16.15
CA GLY A 143 -10.53 -6.14 16.99
C GLY A 143 -11.40 -4.94 16.64
N LYS A 144 -10.81 -3.90 16.05
CA LYS A 144 -11.51 -2.67 15.64
C LYS A 144 -10.74 -1.99 14.50
N THR A 145 -11.49 -1.38 13.59
CA THR A 145 -10.98 -0.50 12.52
C THR A 145 -11.69 0.85 12.59
N ILE A 146 -10.95 1.95 12.63
CA ILE A 146 -11.51 3.30 12.80
C ILE A 146 -10.90 4.24 11.76
N ALA A 147 -11.74 4.96 11.03
CA ALA A 147 -11.28 6.02 10.14
C ALA A 147 -11.03 7.31 10.91
N PHE A 148 -10.02 8.09 10.51
CA PHE A 148 -9.92 9.51 10.83
C PHE A 148 -10.03 10.33 9.53
N LYS A 149 -10.46 11.60 9.67
CA LYS A 149 -10.66 12.50 8.53
C LYS A 149 -9.36 12.71 7.76
N HIS A 150 -9.49 12.82 6.44
CA HIS A 150 -8.35 12.90 5.54
C HIS A 150 -7.34 13.98 5.93
N ASN A 151 -6.08 13.58 6.12
CA ASN A 151 -4.95 14.42 6.51
C ASN A 151 -5.17 15.28 7.77
N SER A 152 -6.17 14.94 8.60
CA SER A 152 -6.53 15.69 9.80
C SER A 152 -5.86 15.13 11.04
N VAL A 153 -4.69 15.65 11.36
CA VAL A 153 -3.99 15.33 12.63
C VAL A 153 -4.85 15.64 13.87
N PRO A 154 -5.66 16.72 13.93
CA PRO A 154 -6.56 16.93 15.06
C PRO A 154 -7.57 15.80 15.25
N ASP A 155 -8.18 15.34 14.16
CA ASP A 155 -9.17 14.23 14.19
C ASP A 155 -8.48 12.90 14.56
N LEU A 156 -7.28 12.65 14.03
CA LEU A 156 -6.45 11.51 14.46
C LEU A 156 -6.20 11.54 15.97
N ARG A 157 -5.83 12.70 16.53
CA ARG A 157 -5.57 12.84 17.97
C ARG A 157 -6.82 12.56 18.79
N GLU A 158 -7.99 13.04 18.37
CA GLU A 158 -9.27 12.74 19.01
C GLU A 158 -9.54 11.23 19.01
N VAL A 159 -9.43 10.57 17.85
CA VAL A 159 -9.61 9.11 17.73
C VAL A 159 -8.65 8.33 18.61
N LEU A 160 -7.37 8.72 18.65
CA LEU A 160 -6.35 8.07 19.50
C LEU A 160 -6.61 8.31 20.99
N GLN A 161 -7.02 9.51 21.37
CA GLN A 161 -7.34 9.85 22.75
C GLN A 161 -8.56 9.05 23.24
N ASP A 162 -9.62 8.99 22.45
CA ASP A 162 -10.82 8.18 22.75
C ASP A 162 -10.45 6.70 22.92
N LEU A 163 -9.57 6.17 22.05
CA LEU A 163 -9.06 4.81 22.19
C LEU A 163 -8.30 4.59 23.50
N VAL A 164 -7.43 5.52 23.89
CA VAL A 164 -6.69 5.47 25.16
C VAL A 164 -7.64 5.58 26.36
N ASP A 165 -8.72 6.33 26.23
CA ASP A 165 -9.68 6.57 27.31
C ASP A 165 -10.74 5.48 27.48
N GLU A 166 -11.18 4.85 26.41
CA GLU A 166 -12.25 3.85 26.49
C GLU A 166 -11.71 2.42 26.63
N ASP A 167 -10.53 2.15 26.05
CA ASP A 167 -10.04 0.78 25.93
C ASP A 167 -9.15 0.40 27.12
N VAL A 168 -9.75 -0.34 28.05
CA VAL A 168 -9.07 -0.89 29.23
C VAL A 168 -7.86 -1.76 28.85
N LEU A 169 -7.84 -2.41 27.68
CA LEU A 169 -6.69 -3.20 27.21
C LEU A 169 -5.56 -2.31 26.69
N LEU A 170 -5.86 -1.16 26.08
CA LEU A 170 -4.85 -0.15 25.76
C LEU A 170 -4.27 0.48 27.03
N ARG A 171 -5.10 0.80 28.03
CA ARG A 171 -4.64 1.30 29.34
C ARG A 171 -3.79 0.30 30.10
N ARG A 172 -4.02 -1.00 29.89
CA ARG A 172 -3.23 -2.10 30.48
C ARG A 172 -2.07 -2.54 29.57
N GLU A 173 -1.77 -1.79 28.51
CA GLU A 173 -0.64 -2.01 27.60
C GLU A 173 -0.68 -3.36 26.85
N LYS A 174 -1.86 -3.95 26.67
CA LYS A 174 -2.04 -5.27 26.02
C LYS A 174 -2.49 -5.21 24.56
N ARG A 175 -2.64 -4.01 24.01
CA ARG A 175 -3.21 -3.75 22.68
C ARG A 175 -2.30 -2.80 21.91
N ARG A 176 -2.10 -3.08 20.62
CA ARG A 176 -1.32 -2.25 19.70
C ARG A 176 -2.27 -1.40 18.86
N VAL A 177 -1.79 -0.23 18.46
CA VAL A 177 -2.49 0.65 17.51
C VAL A 177 -1.66 0.71 16.23
N ILE A 178 -2.29 0.41 15.11
CA ILE A 178 -1.68 0.45 13.78
C ILE A 178 -2.34 1.58 13.02
N VAL A 179 -1.59 2.65 12.74
CA VAL A 179 -2.06 3.80 11.95
C VAL A 179 -1.67 3.62 10.49
N ALA A 180 -2.63 3.63 9.57
CA ALA A 180 -2.41 3.44 8.13
C ALA A 180 -2.64 4.73 7.35
N VAL A 181 -1.67 5.12 6.52
CA VAL A 181 -1.70 6.31 5.67
C VAL A 181 -1.00 6.07 4.33
N GLU A 182 -1.35 6.86 3.31
CA GLU A 182 -0.50 7.01 2.11
C GLU A 182 0.46 8.18 2.30
N SER A 183 1.67 8.07 1.76
CA SER A 183 2.63 9.18 1.77
C SER A 183 2.20 10.31 0.81
N ILE A 184 1.84 9.93 -0.41
CA ILE A 184 1.20 10.77 -1.44
C ILE A 184 -0.07 10.05 -1.85
N TYR A 185 -1.23 10.69 -1.63
CA TYR A 185 -2.51 10.05 -1.94
C TYR A 185 -2.78 10.02 -3.44
N SER A 186 -3.13 8.84 -3.94
CA SER A 186 -3.31 8.57 -5.39
C SER A 186 -4.35 9.46 -6.10
N MET A 187 -5.37 9.93 -5.38
CA MET A 187 -6.50 10.68 -5.97
C MET A 187 -6.20 12.16 -6.17
N ASP A 188 -5.71 12.83 -5.13
CA ASP A 188 -5.50 14.28 -5.10
C ASP A 188 -4.02 14.68 -5.17
N GLY A 189 -3.10 13.72 -5.00
CA GLY A 189 -1.65 13.92 -5.07
C GLY A 189 -1.08 14.73 -3.89
N ASP A 190 -1.84 14.87 -2.81
CA ASP A 190 -1.44 15.60 -1.62
C ASP A 190 -0.64 14.72 -0.65
N LEU A 191 0.12 15.39 0.23
CA LEU A 191 1.11 14.76 1.11
C LEU A 191 0.53 14.56 2.50
N ALA A 192 0.73 13.38 3.08
CA ALA A 192 0.41 13.16 4.48
C ALA A 192 1.27 14.05 5.40
N PRO A 193 0.71 14.65 6.46
CA PRO A 193 1.45 15.35 7.52
C PRO A 193 2.17 14.33 8.43
N LEU A 194 3.12 13.58 7.85
CA LEU A 194 3.66 12.37 8.42
C LEU A 194 4.43 12.61 9.72
N LYS A 195 5.13 13.75 9.86
CA LYS A 195 5.84 14.09 11.11
C LYS A 195 4.85 14.30 12.26
N GLU A 196 3.77 15.01 11.98
CA GLU A 196 2.72 15.32 12.94
C GLU A 196 1.94 14.07 13.35
N ILE A 197 1.69 13.16 12.39
CA ILE A 197 1.09 11.84 12.66
C ILE A 197 2.01 10.99 13.54
N VAL A 198 3.30 10.90 13.21
CA VAL A 198 4.30 10.18 14.04
C VAL A 198 4.31 10.72 15.47
N ASN A 199 4.40 12.03 15.62
CA ASN A 199 4.39 12.68 16.94
C ASN A 199 3.10 12.37 17.72
N ALA A 200 1.93 12.44 17.07
CA ALA A 200 0.65 12.14 17.71
C ALA A 200 0.56 10.68 18.21
N VAL A 201 1.04 9.73 17.41
CA VAL A 201 1.06 8.31 17.78
C VAL A 201 2.04 8.05 18.91
N GLU A 202 3.25 8.62 18.85
CA GLU A 202 4.24 8.49 19.92
C GLU A 202 3.76 9.12 21.23
N GLU A 203 3.12 10.29 21.17
CA GLU A 203 2.63 11.02 22.36
C GLU A 203 1.46 10.30 23.04
N LEU A 204 0.48 9.82 22.27
CA LEU A 204 -0.76 9.27 22.81
C LEU A 204 -0.70 7.75 23.05
N VAL A 205 0.02 7.00 22.21
CA VAL A 205 0.08 5.53 22.28
C VAL A 205 1.43 5.04 22.81
N GLY A 206 2.51 5.75 22.50
CA GLY A 206 3.87 5.36 22.84
C GLY A 206 4.54 4.46 21.80
N SER A 207 5.86 4.60 21.66
CA SER A 207 6.65 3.98 20.58
C SER A 207 6.65 2.45 20.60
N GLU A 208 6.37 1.80 21.73
CA GLU A 208 6.34 0.33 21.82
C GLU A 208 5.03 -0.30 21.28
N ARG A 209 3.97 0.50 21.17
CA ARG A 209 2.60 0.01 20.87
C ARG A 209 1.95 0.72 19.69
N GLY A 210 2.39 1.93 19.36
CA GLY A 210 1.97 2.67 18.19
C GLY A 210 2.83 2.34 16.98
N TYR A 211 2.22 1.77 15.96
CA TYR A 211 2.84 1.44 14.69
C TYR A 211 2.23 2.28 13.58
N ILE A 212 3.02 2.65 12.58
CA ILE A 212 2.58 3.44 11.43
C ILE A 212 2.94 2.68 10.17
N VAL A 213 1.93 2.40 9.35
CA VAL A 213 2.05 1.76 8.05
C VAL A 213 1.89 2.83 7.00
N ILE A 214 2.91 3.02 6.18
CA ILE A 214 2.97 4.06 5.16
C ILE A 214 3.02 3.38 3.79
N ASP A 215 2.03 3.69 2.95
CA ASP A 215 2.07 3.35 1.53
C ASP A 215 2.91 4.40 0.77
N GLU A 216 4.01 3.97 0.18
CA GLU A 216 4.99 4.80 -0.53
C GLU A 216 5.01 4.52 -2.05
N ALA A 217 3.89 4.03 -2.61
CA ALA A 217 3.76 3.75 -4.04
C ALA A 217 3.99 5.00 -4.94
N HIS A 218 3.56 6.18 -4.49
CA HIS A 218 3.63 7.42 -5.28
C HIS A 218 4.82 8.33 -4.94
N SER A 219 5.52 8.06 -3.84
CA SER A 219 6.68 8.84 -3.38
C SER A 219 8.01 8.18 -3.72
N THR A 220 8.04 6.85 -3.85
CA THR A 220 9.25 6.09 -4.18
C THR A 220 9.76 6.47 -5.57
N GLY A 221 11.06 6.70 -5.69
CA GLY A 221 11.71 7.20 -6.90
C GLY A 221 11.62 8.72 -7.09
N VAL A 222 10.67 9.40 -6.44
CA VAL A 222 10.41 10.83 -6.63
C VAL A 222 10.94 11.67 -5.47
N LEU A 223 10.66 11.27 -4.23
CA LEU A 223 11.00 12.02 -3.03
C LEU A 223 12.14 11.38 -2.23
N GLY A 224 12.78 12.21 -1.40
CA GLY A 224 13.83 11.76 -0.50
C GLY A 224 15.20 11.59 -1.16
N HIS A 225 16.23 11.49 -0.34
CA HIS A 225 17.59 11.30 -0.84
C HIS A 225 17.67 10.02 -1.68
N ARG A 226 18.06 10.15 -2.96
CA ARG A 226 18.10 9.06 -3.96
C ARG A 226 16.75 8.43 -4.28
N GLY A 227 15.63 9.15 -4.08
CA GLY A 227 14.29 8.64 -4.40
C GLY A 227 13.79 7.58 -3.41
N ARG A 228 14.22 7.64 -2.14
CA ARG A 228 13.90 6.63 -1.12
C ARG A 228 12.49 6.75 -0.51
N GLY A 229 11.76 7.81 -0.86
CA GLY A 229 10.43 8.06 -0.34
C GLY A 229 10.34 9.25 0.63
N LEU A 230 9.11 9.60 1.00
CA LEU A 230 8.76 10.69 1.89
C LEU A 230 9.28 10.46 3.31
N GLN A 231 9.24 9.23 3.84
CA GLN A 231 9.82 8.93 5.15
C GLN A 231 11.30 9.31 5.20
N SER A 232 12.06 8.95 4.16
CA SER A 232 13.47 9.32 4.05
C SER A 232 13.67 10.82 3.85
N TYR A 233 12.79 11.50 3.11
CA TYR A 233 12.85 12.95 2.92
C TYR A 233 12.70 13.70 4.24
N LEU A 234 11.82 13.20 5.11
CA LEU A 234 11.51 13.81 6.40
C LEU A 234 12.50 13.44 7.52
N GLY A 235 13.46 12.55 7.24
CA GLY A 235 14.45 12.08 8.22
C GLY A 235 13.90 11.07 9.23
N LEU A 236 12.73 10.48 8.94
CA LEU A 236 12.02 9.55 9.82
C LEU A 236 12.59 8.12 9.77
N THR A 237 13.59 7.85 8.91
CA THR A 237 14.28 6.56 8.79
C THR A 237 15.33 6.30 9.86
N ARG A 238 15.75 7.32 10.63
CA ARG A 238 16.89 7.26 11.58
C ARG A 238 16.52 7.41 13.05
N TYR A 239 15.25 7.34 13.41
CA TYR A 239 14.91 7.31 14.83
C TYR A 239 15.23 5.92 15.37
N GLU A 240 16.42 5.78 15.98
CA GLU A 240 16.90 4.57 16.65
C GLU A 240 15.93 4.05 17.74
N ASN A 241 14.89 4.83 18.08
CA ASN A 241 13.86 4.49 19.06
C ASN A 241 12.44 4.29 18.49
N THR A 242 12.18 4.55 17.21
CA THR A 242 10.87 4.27 16.59
C THR A 242 10.96 3.00 15.75
N SER A 243 10.97 1.85 16.42
CA SER A 243 10.97 0.52 15.77
C SER A 243 9.63 0.16 15.08
N SER A 244 8.81 1.16 14.73
CA SER A 244 7.37 0.97 14.57
C SER A 244 6.81 1.46 13.23
N THR A 245 7.66 1.86 12.29
CA THR A 245 7.24 2.21 10.92
C THR A 245 7.39 1.02 9.98
N MET A 246 6.34 0.71 9.22
CA MET A 246 6.34 -0.31 8.18
C MET A 246 6.02 0.35 6.84
N LEU A 247 6.76 -0.02 5.80
CA LEU A 247 6.59 0.52 4.45
C LEU A 247 5.91 -0.53 3.57
N VAL A 248 4.94 -0.06 2.77
CA VAL A 248 4.38 -0.81 1.65
C VAL A 248 4.68 -0.03 0.37
N HIS A 249 5.14 -0.73 -0.65
CA HIS A 249 5.49 -0.19 -1.97
C HIS A 249 4.71 -0.91 -3.07
#